data_AF-A0A5C3Q889-F1
#
_entry.id   AF-A0A5C3Q889-F1
#
_cell.length_a   1.000
_cell.length_b   1.000
_cell.length_c   1.000
_cell.angle_alpha   90.00
_cell.angle_beta   90.00
_cell.angle_gamma   90.00
#
_symmetry.space_group_name_H-M   'P 1'
#
loop_
_entity.id
_entity.type
_entity.pdbx_description
1 polymer ?
#
loop_
_entity_poly.entity_id
_entity_poly.type
_entity_poly.pdbx_seq_one_letter_code
_entity_poly.pdbx_strand_id
1 'polypeptide(L)'
;MFRSFPTFVLGLAFAVVGSAGERHSVGFDNACGFGTPTLISGSGEVLSTGSAHTVNAGLNARAFLQTGDCGSDGARCTMVEMNLGAQSFVDISVMSGFSVETAFEFVNQCSGRGASCPNEDCPNAIRSPTDGSALVMCPSQDVDLLVRLDATTAPALEVGP
;
A
#
# COMPACT_ATOMS: atom_id res chain seq x y z
N MET A 1 9.52 58.12 -48.44
CA MET A 1 9.40 56.75 -48.96
C MET A 1 9.67 55.80 -47.80
N PHE A 2 8.62 55.37 -47.07
CA PHE A 2 8.77 54.53 -45.86
C PHE A 2 8.47 53.08 -46.25
N ARG A 3 9.48 52.19 -46.17
CA ARG A 3 9.33 50.74 -46.38
C ARG A 3 9.00 50.10 -45.02
N SER A 4 7.82 49.51 -44.90
CA SER A 4 7.42 48.70 -43.76
C SER A 4 8.06 47.31 -43.87
N PHE A 5 8.74 46.86 -42.81
CA PHE A 5 9.26 45.49 -42.68
C PHE A 5 8.26 44.67 -41.85
N PRO A 6 7.86 43.47 -42.30
CA PRO A 6 6.95 42.63 -41.53
C PRO A 6 7.71 41.94 -40.38
N THR A 7 7.31 42.21 -39.15
CA THR A 7 7.84 41.56 -37.95
C THR A 7 7.21 40.17 -37.82
N PHE A 8 8.01 39.11 -37.98
CA PHE A 8 7.58 37.74 -37.74
C PHE A 8 7.73 37.43 -36.24
N VAL A 9 6.61 37.30 -35.51
CA VAL A 9 6.63 36.89 -34.10
C VAL A 9 6.62 35.36 -34.04
N LEU A 10 7.76 34.77 -33.70
CA LEU A 10 7.90 33.34 -33.46
C LEU A 10 7.41 33.02 -32.03
N GLY A 11 6.24 32.40 -31.91
CA GLY A 11 5.71 31.95 -30.62
C GLY A 11 6.45 30.72 -30.11
N LEU A 12 7.10 30.82 -28.94
CA LEU A 12 7.60 29.66 -28.21
C LEU A 12 6.41 28.90 -27.59
N ALA A 13 6.13 27.69 -28.07
CA ALA A 13 5.28 26.75 -27.38
C ALA A 13 6.11 26.04 -26.30
N PHE A 14 5.86 26.36 -25.02
CA PHE A 14 6.39 25.57 -23.91
C PHE A 14 5.55 24.29 -23.79
N ALA A 15 6.13 23.15 -24.15
CA ALA A 15 5.57 21.86 -23.79
C ALA A 15 5.73 21.69 -22.27
N VAL A 16 4.62 21.75 -21.53
CA VAL A 16 4.59 21.33 -20.13
C VAL A 16 4.66 19.81 -20.14
N VAL A 17 5.86 19.26 -19.97
CA VAL A 17 6.03 17.84 -19.65
C VAL A 17 5.50 17.67 -18.23
N GLY A 18 4.30 17.12 -18.08
CA GLY A 18 3.85 16.65 -16.78
C GLY A 18 4.81 15.57 -16.32
N SER A 19 5.48 15.77 -15.17
CA SER A 19 6.14 14.66 -14.50
C SER A 19 5.09 13.59 -14.24
N ALA A 20 5.33 12.35 -14.69
CA ALA A 20 4.62 11.22 -14.12
C ALA A 20 5.01 11.21 -12.63
N GLY A 21 4.15 11.78 -11.79
CA GLY A 21 4.34 11.70 -10.35
C GLY A 21 4.18 10.24 -9.93
N GLU A 22 4.96 9.83 -8.94
CA GLU A 22 4.84 8.52 -8.30
C GLU A 22 3.38 8.26 -7.91
N ARG A 23 2.84 7.10 -8.29
CA ARG A 23 1.45 6.71 -8.05
C ARG A 23 1.35 5.34 -7.39
N HIS A 24 0.74 5.30 -6.22
CA HIS A 24 0.47 4.04 -5.51
C HIS A 24 -1.03 3.77 -5.41
N SER A 25 -1.40 2.50 -5.47
CA SER A 25 -2.76 2.05 -5.19
C SER A 25 -2.79 0.92 -4.17
N VAL A 26 -3.70 0.99 -3.21
CA VAL A 26 -3.97 -0.08 -2.24
C VAL A 26 -5.39 -0.59 -2.47
N GLY A 27 -5.50 -1.86 -2.83
CA GLY A 27 -6.75 -2.58 -3.02
C GLY A 27 -7.01 -3.59 -1.91
N PHE A 28 -8.28 -3.99 -1.77
CA PHE A 28 -8.73 -4.93 -0.75
C PHE A 28 -9.50 -6.08 -1.39
N ASP A 29 -9.22 -7.29 -0.91
CA ASP A 29 -10.02 -8.49 -1.12
C ASP A 29 -10.45 -9.00 0.26
N ASN A 30 -11.75 -8.95 0.54
CA ASN A 30 -12.31 -9.38 1.83
C ASN A 30 -13.17 -10.62 1.62
N ALA A 31 -12.55 -11.80 1.74
CA ALA A 31 -13.22 -13.07 1.61
C ALA A 31 -13.83 -13.57 2.94
N CYS A 32 -13.59 -12.88 4.06
CA CYS A 32 -14.18 -13.21 5.36
C CYS A 32 -15.72 -13.22 5.35
N GLY A 33 -16.36 -12.43 4.47
CA GLY A 33 -17.81 -12.26 4.44
C GLY A 33 -18.37 -11.37 5.57
N PHE A 34 -17.50 -10.74 6.37
CA PHE A 34 -17.83 -9.79 7.42
C PHE A 34 -16.75 -8.71 7.55
N GLY A 35 -17.00 -7.74 8.44
CA GLY A 35 -16.06 -6.65 8.71
C GLY A 35 -15.94 -5.64 7.57
N THR A 36 -15.16 -4.58 7.80
CA THR A 36 -14.91 -3.52 6.83
C THR A 36 -13.39 -3.34 6.65
N PRO A 37 -12.83 -3.60 5.47
CA PRO A 37 -11.43 -3.28 5.21
C PRO A 37 -11.22 -1.79 5.44
N THR A 38 -10.22 -1.44 6.23
CA THR A 38 -9.96 -0.06 6.64
C THR A 38 -8.50 0.26 6.33
N LEU A 39 -8.28 1.34 5.58
CA LEU A 39 -6.97 1.94 5.36
C LEU A 39 -6.89 3.22 6.18
N ILE A 40 -5.87 3.34 7.01
CA ILE A 40 -5.55 4.57 7.72
C ILE A 40 -4.17 5.08 7.35
N SER A 41 -3.97 6.38 7.36
CA SER A 41 -2.64 6.98 7.22
C SER A 41 -1.79 6.73 8.47
N GLY A 42 -0.49 7.01 8.38
CA GLY A 42 0.42 7.02 9.53
C GLY A 42 -0.06 7.91 10.68
N SER A 43 -0.76 9.01 10.38
CA SER A 43 -1.36 9.93 11.36
C SER A 43 -2.72 9.49 11.90
N GLY A 44 -3.29 8.39 11.39
CA GLY A 44 -4.57 7.83 11.84
C GLY A 44 -5.81 8.36 11.12
N GLU A 45 -5.64 9.11 10.02
CA GLU A 45 -6.77 9.51 9.17
C GLU A 45 -7.28 8.30 8.36
N VAL A 46 -8.59 8.09 8.31
CA VAL A 46 -9.19 7.04 7.47
C VAL A 46 -9.10 7.46 6.01
N LEU A 47 -8.35 6.70 5.21
CA LEU A 47 -8.13 6.91 3.79
C LEU A 47 -9.09 6.09 2.92
N SER A 48 -9.54 4.94 3.42
CA SER A 48 -10.51 4.08 2.74
C SER A 48 -11.20 3.13 3.73
N THR A 49 -12.44 2.75 3.39
CA THR A 49 -13.24 1.74 4.08
C THR A 49 -13.66 0.60 3.13
N GLY A 50 -12.78 0.25 2.19
CA GLY A 50 -12.91 -0.95 1.34
C GLY A 50 -12.78 -0.71 -0.16
N SER A 51 -12.85 0.54 -0.62
CA SER A 51 -12.54 0.88 -2.01
C SER A 51 -11.03 0.97 -2.22
N ALA A 52 -10.56 0.75 -3.45
CA ALA A 52 -9.15 1.00 -3.77
C ALA A 52 -8.79 2.47 -3.49
N HIS A 53 -7.68 2.70 -2.80
CA HIS A 53 -7.16 4.03 -2.52
C HIS A 53 -5.93 4.30 -3.39
N THR A 54 -6.01 5.31 -4.25
CA THR A 54 -4.89 5.72 -5.11
C THR A 54 -4.38 7.10 -4.68
N VAL A 55 -3.06 7.24 -4.59
CA VAL A 55 -2.37 8.49 -4.25
C VAL A 55 -1.21 8.74 -5.22
N ASN A 56 -1.00 10.00 -5.61
CA ASN A 56 0.09 10.42 -6.50
C ASN A 56 1.27 11.01 -5.69
N ALA A 57 1.62 10.35 -4.59
CA ALA A 57 2.68 10.68 -3.65
C ALA A 57 2.98 9.46 -2.79
N GLY A 58 4.07 9.49 -2.03
CA GLY A 58 4.37 8.43 -1.06
C GLY A 58 3.26 8.23 -0.03
N LEU A 59 3.07 6.99 0.41
CA LEU A 59 2.02 6.57 1.33
C LEU A 59 2.61 5.85 2.54
N ASN A 60 2.46 6.43 3.73
CA ASN A 60 2.64 5.71 4.98
C ASN A 60 1.25 5.38 5.54
N ALA A 61 0.92 4.10 5.65
CA ALA A 61 -0.43 3.67 5.99
C ALA A 61 -0.45 2.31 6.71
N ARG A 62 -1.60 2.00 7.30
CA ARG A 62 -1.92 0.69 7.86
C ARG A 62 -3.28 0.23 7.34
N ALA A 63 -3.37 -1.05 7.00
CA ALA A 63 -4.59 -1.70 6.57
C ALA A 63 -4.98 -2.81 7.55
N PHE A 64 -6.28 -2.94 7.84
CA PHE A 64 -6.81 -3.99 8.72
C PHE A 64 -8.30 -4.24 8.42
N LEU A 65 -8.82 -5.40 8.85
CA LEU A 65 -10.26 -5.65 8.82
C LEU A 65 -10.89 -5.14 10.11
N GLN A 66 -11.68 -4.06 10.03
CA GLN A 66 -12.44 -3.57 11.18
C GLN A 66 -13.65 -4.48 11.43
N THR A 67 -13.63 -5.21 12.54
CA THR A 67 -14.68 -6.15 12.96
C THR A 67 -15.60 -5.60 14.06
N GLY A 68 -15.26 -4.43 14.63
CA GLY A 68 -15.89 -3.83 15.80
C GLY A 68 -14.98 -3.86 17.04
N ASP A 69 -14.05 -4.82 17.11
CA ASP A 69 -13.13 -4.99 18.24
C ASP A 69 -11.77 -4.31 18.03
N CYS A 70 -11.44 -3.95 16.78
CA CYS A 70 -10.21 -3.25 16.45
C CYS A 70 -10.28 -1.80 16.92
N GLY A 71 -9.18 -1.30 17.49
CA GLY A 71 -8.97 0.13 17.72
C GLY A 71 -9.07 0.94 16.43
N SER A 72 -9.29 2.25 16.55
CA SER A 72 -9.36 3.16 15.40
C SER A 72 -8.06 3.20 14.59
N ASP A 73 -6.94 2.81 15.21
CA ASP A 73 -5.61 2.72 14.63
C ASP A 73 -5.23 1.30 14.17
N GLY A 74 -6.16 0.34 14.26
CA GLY A 74 -5.92 -1.08 13.98
C GLY A 74 -5.45 -1.89 15.20
N ALA A 75 -5.31 -1.29 16.38
CA ALA A 75 -4.92 -2.01 17.59
C ALA A 75 -5.84 -3.21 17.87
N ARG A 76 -5.29 -4.29 18.42
CA ARG A 76 -5.98 -5.58 18.68
C ARG A 76 -6.32 -6.40 17.45
N CYS A 77 -5.81 -6.00 16.28
CA CYS A 77 -6.08 -6.67 15.02
C CYS A 77 -4.80 -6.92 14.23
N THR A 78 -4.87 -7.89 13.32
CA THR A 78 -3.83 -8.14 12.33
C THR A 78 -3.75 -6.92 11.41
N MET A 79 -2.56 -6.33 11.27
CA MET A 79 -2.34 -5.14 10.44
C MET A 79 -1.40 -5.45 9.28
N VAL A 80 -1.64 -4.82 8.13
CA VAL A 80 -0.64 -4.66 7.06
C VAL A 80 -0.10 -3.25 7.16
N GLU A 81 1.18 -3.12 7.50
CA GLU A 81 1.87 -1.83 7.61
C GLU A 81 2.62 -1.57 6.31
N MET A 82 2.52 -0.36 5.76
CA MET A 82 3.12 -0.03 4.48
C MET A 82 3.77 1.34 4.48
N ASN A 83 4.90 1.40 3.78
CA ASN A 83 5.52 2.62 3.30
C ASN A 83 5.71 2.46 1.80
N LEU A 84 4.93 3.16 1.00
CA LEU A 84 5.03 3.15 -0.46
C LEU A 84 5.68 4.45 -0.90
N GLY A 85 6.72 4.33 -1.71
CA GLY A 85 7.54 5.44 -2.14
C GLY A 85 8.70 4.92 -3.00
N ALA A 86 9.74 5.75 -3.17
CA ALA A 86 10.96 5.37 -3.90
C ALA A 86 11.62 4.06 -3.39
N GLN A 87 11.44 3.74 -2.11
CA GLN A 87 11.81 2.46 -1.51
C GLN A 87 10.61 1.92 -0.75
N SER A 88 9.72 1.25 -1.48
CA SER A 88 8.51 0.70 -0.87
C SER A 88 8.86 -0.51 0.00
N PHE A 89 8.15 -0.68 1.10
CA PHE A 89 8.19 -1.88 1.92
C PHE A 89 6.87 -2.06 2.65
N VAL A 90 6.52 -3.32 2.89
CA VAL A 90 5.28 -3.72 3.52
C VAL A 90 5.57 -4.90 4.46
N ASP A 91 4.89 -4.93 5.59
CA ASP A 91 4.91 -6.06 6.51
C ASP A 91 3.50 -6.35 7.05
N ILE A 92 3.37 -7.52 7.67
CA ILE A 92 2.21 -7.85 8.50
C ILE A 92 2.65 -7.70 9.95
N SER A 93 1.83 -7.09 10.79
CA SER A 93 2.09 -6.92 12.22
C SER A 93 0.99 -7.57 13.04
N VAL A 94 1.41 -8.40 14.00
CA VAL A 94 0.53 -9.05 15.00
C VAL A 94 0.89 -8.61 16.42
N MET A 95 1.75 -7.59 16.55
CA MET A 95 2.20 -7.06 17.84
C MET A 95 1.05 -6.60 18.74
N SER A 96 -0.03 -6.09 18.14
CA SER A 96 -1.18 -5.56 18.88
C SER A 96 -2.30 -6.57 19.08
N GLY A 97 -2.28 -7.69 18.36
CA GLY A 97 -3.31 -8.74 18.35
C GLY A 97 -3.40 -9.44 16.99
N PHE A 98 -4.11 -10.56 16.97
CA PHE A 98 -4.48 -11.28 15.75
C PHE A 98 -6.01 -11.32 15.66
N SER A 99 -6.57 -10.88 14.54
CA SER A 99 -8.03 -10.84 14.33
C SER A 99 -8.49 -11.76 13.20
N VAL A 100 -7.90 -11.61 12.02
CA VAL A 100 -8.16 -12.45 10.86
C VAL A 100 -6.85 -12.80 10.16
N GLU A 101 -6.88 -13.94 9.47
CA GLU A 101 -5.82 -14.29 8.54
C GLU A 101 -5.66 -13.20 7.48
N THR A 102 -4.43 -12.74 7.28
CA THR A 102 -4.16 -11.61 6.39
C THR A 102 -2.98 -11.93 5.49
N ALA A 103 -3.06 -11.49 4.24
CA ALA A 103 -1.94 -11.51 3.32
C ALA A 103 -1.89 -10.19 2.54
N PHE A 104 -0.72 -9.90 1.97
CA PHE A 104 -0.60 -8.87 0.96
C PHE A 104 0.28 -9.36 -0.18
N GLU A 105 0.09 -8.77 -1.35
CA GLU A 105 1.02 -8.91 -2.46
C GLU A 105 1.17 -7.59 -3.18
N PHE A 106 2.36 -7.34 -3.72
CA PHE A 106 2.51 -6.36 -4.76
C PHE A 106 1.91 -6.91 -6.06
N VAL A 107 1.16 -6.10 -6.82
CA VAL A 107 0.44 -6.53 -8.05
C VAL A 107 0.92 -5.83 -9.33
N ASN A 108 1.89 -4.93 -9.20
CA ASN A 108 2.47 -4.13 -10.27
C ASN A 108 4.00 -4.32 -10.20
N GLN A 109 4.71 -3.39 -9.57
CA GLN A 109 6.14 -3.53 -9.35
C GLN A 109 6.34 -4.60 -8.29
N CYS A 110 7.36 -5.43 -8.45
CA CYS A 110 7.60 -6.56 -7.56
C CYS A 110 6.44 -7.57 -7.49
N SER A 111 5.64 -7.66 -8.56
CA SER A 111 4.45 -8.52 -8.59
C SER A 111 4.72 -9.93 -8.06
N GLY A 112 3.84 -10.42 -7.20
CA GLY A 112 3.94 -11.74 -6.58
C GLY A 112 4.84 -11.81 -5.34
N ARG A 113 5.57 -10.74 -5.02
CA ARG A 113 6.22 -10.61 -3.70
C ARG A 113 5.20 -10.17 -2.68
N GLY A 114 5.25 -10.78 -1.50
CA GLY A 114 4.29 -10.52 -0.44
C GLY A 114 4.56 -11.36 0.78
N ALA A 115 3.63 -11.32 1.72
CA ALA A 115 3.64 -12.18 2.90
C ALA A 115 2.21 -12.60 3.24
N SER A 116 2.10 -13.71 3.98
CA SER A 116 0.84 -14.22 4.50
C SER A 116 1.01 -14.62 5.96
N CYS A 117 0.01 -14.29 6.77
CA CYS A 117 -0.10 -14.65 8.17
C CYS A 117 -1.43 -15.38 8.42
N PRO A 118 -1.44 -16.73 8.35
CA PRO A 118 -2.66 -17.53 8.48
C PRO A 118 -3.05 -17.82 9.94
N ASN A 119 -2.25 -17.42 10.92
CA ASN A 119 -2.56 -17.59 12.34
C ASN A 119 -1.72 -16.65 13.20
N GLU A 120 -2.07 -16.56 14.48
CA GLU A 120 -1.38 -15.72 15.46
C GLU A 120 0.11 -16.06 15.63
N ASP A 121 0.56 -17.26 15.24
CA ASP A 121 1.92 -17.78 15.36
C ASP A 121 2.73 -17.71 14.06
N CYS A 122 2.24 -16.96 13.06
CA CYS A 122 2.91 -16.87 11.78
C CYS A 122 4.34 -16.28 11.91
N PRO A 123 5.34 -16.88 11.25
CA PRO A 123 6.72 -16.38 11.27
C PRO A 123 6.93 -15.18 10.33
N ASN A 124 6.00 -14.94 9.41
CA ASN A 124 6.08 -13.87 8.40
C ASN A 124 5.36 -12.59 8.84
N ALA A 125 5.26 -12.34 10.15
CA ALA A 125 4.74 -11.10 10.71
C ALA A 125 5.67 -10.55 11.77
N ILE A 126 5.68 -9.23 11.91
CA ILE A 126 6.35 -8.50 12.96
C ILE A 126 5.63 -8.78 14.28
N ARG A 127 6.38 -9.29 15.27
CA ARG A 127 5.88 -9.66 16.60
C ARG A 127 6.51 -8.85 17.73
N SER A 128 7.50 -8.02 17.42
CA SER A 128 8.15 -7.15 18.40
C SER A 128 8.69 -5.88 17.73
N PRO A 129 8.85 -4.76 18.46
CA PRO A 129 9.31 -3.49 17.88
C PRO A 129 10.70 -3.53 17.24
N THR A 130 11.50 -4.57 17.53
CA THR A 130 12.86 -4.74 17.01
C THR A 130 12.96 -5.84 15.96
N ASP A 131 11.85 -6.47 15.62
CA ASP A 131 11.80 -7.44 14.53
C ASP A 131 11.65 -6.67 13.22
N GLY A 132 12.56 -6.92 12.28
CA GLY A 132 12.47 -6.42 10.91
C GLY A 132 12.55 -7.56 9.90
N SER A 133 12.50 -8.81 10.36
CA SER A 133 12.73 -9.99 9.50
C SER A 133 11.55 -10.29 8.57
N ALA A 134 10.36 -9.80 8.89
CA ALA A 134 9.16 -9.95 8.07
C ALA A 134 8.88 -8.79 7.11
N LEU A 135 9.81 -7.82 6.99
CA LEU A 135 9.71 -6.74 6.01
C LEU A 135 9.89 -7.27 4.59
N VAL A 136 8.90 -7.04 3.73
CA VAL A 136 8.99 -7.36 2.31
C VAL A 136 9.24 -6.08 1.52
N MET A 137 10.45 -5.98 0.98
CA MET A 137 10.90 -4.81 0.22
C MET A 137 10.32 -4.81 -1.20
N CYS A 138 10.02 -3.64 -1.74
CA CYS A 138 9.90 -3.41 -3.18
C CYS A 138 10.59 -2.09 -3.52
N PRO A 139 11.88 -2.10 -3.93
CA PRO A 139 12.65 -0.89 -4.19
C PRO A 139 12.26 -0.29 -5.56
N SER A 140 11.01 0.11 -5.70
CA SER A 140 10.44 0.68 -6.92
C SER A 140 9.41 1.75 -6.57
N GLN A 141 9.27 2.74 -7.44
CA GLN A 141 8.16 3.69 -7.45
C GLN A 141 6.95 3.04 -8.10
N ASP A 142 5.79 3.69 -8.04
CA ASP A 142 4.58 3.25 -8.71
C ASP A 142 4.08 1.86 -8.28
N VAL A 143 4.20 1.55 -6.99
CA VAL A 143 3.85 0.25 -6.41
C VAL A 143 2.36 0.18 -6.09
N ASP A 144 1.72 -0.89 -6.54
CA ASP A 144 0.35 -1.24 -6.15
C ASP A 144 0.35 -2.47 -5.23
N LEU A 145 -0.54 -2.44 -4.23
CA LEU A 145 -0.69 -3.46 -3.20
C LEU A 145 -2.10 -4.02 -3.22
N LEU A 146 -2.23 -5.35 -3.17
CA LEU A 146 -3.48 -6.02 -2.85
C LEU A 146 -3.40 -6.62 -1.45
N VAL A 147 -4.31 -6.21 -0.57
CA VAL A 147 -4.48 -6.75 0.78
C VAL A 147 -5.61 -7.76 0.77
N ARG A 148 -5.32 -9.00 1.17
CA ARG A 148 -6.30 -10.09 1.31
C ARG A 148 -6.61 -10.33 2.78
N LEU A 149 -7.90 -10.34 3.09
CA LEU A 149 -8.45 -10.56 4.43
C LEU A 149 -9.26 -11.86 4.32
N ASP A 150 -8.80 -12.92 5.01
CA ASP A 150 -9.08 -14.36 4.80
C ASP A 150 -8.06 -15.08 3.89
N ALA A 151 -6.83 -15.23 4.38
CA ALA A 151 -5.71 -15.79 3.61
C ALA A 151 -5.78 -17.31 3.33
N THR A 152 -6.88 -18.00 3.65
CA THR A 152 -7.06 -19.44 3.43
C THR A 152 -6.99 -19.87 1.95
N THR A 153 -7.00 -18.91 1.01
CA THR A 153 -7.01 -19.15 -0.44
C THR A 153 -5.80 -18.62 -1.21
N ALA A 154 -4.90 -17.85 -0.58
CA ALA A 154 -3.71 -17.34 -1.27
C ALA A 154 -2.61 -18.43 -1.28
N PRO A 155 -2.02 -18.77 -2.44
CA PRO A 155 -0.81 -19.59 -2.44
C PRO A 155 0.23 -18.89 -1.56
N ALA A 156 0.94 -19.65 -0.73
CA ALA A 156 2.01 -19.13 0.12
C ALA A 156 2.94 -18.27 -0.73
N LEU A 157 2.83 -16.94 -0.58
CA LEU A 157 3.66 -16.00 -1.32
C LEU A 157 5.06 -16.16 -0.73
N GLU A 158 6.00 -16.60 -1.55
CA GLU A 158 7.37 -16.75 -1.10
C GLU A 158 7.90 -15.37 -0.70
N VAL A 159 8.29 -15.25 0.57
CA VAL A 159 9.07 -14.12 1.06
C VAL A 159 10.39 -14.17 0.30
N GLY A 160 10.45 -13.44 -0.81
CA GLY A 160 11.65 -13.39 -1.65
C GLY A 160 12.83 -12.84 -0.84
N PRO A 161 14.04 -13.40 -1.02
CA PRO A 161 15.24 -13.08 -0.24
C PRO A 161 15.67 -11.62 -0.33
#